data_AF-A0A8T6YG49-F1
#
_entry.id   AF-A0A8T6YG49-F1
#
_cell.length_a   1.000
_cell.length_b   1.000
_cell.length_c   1.000
_cell.angle_alpha   90.00
_cell.angle_beta   90.00
_cell.angle_gamma   90.00
#
_symmetry.space_group_name_H-M   'P 1'
#
loop_
_entity.id
_entity.type
_entity.pdbx_description
1 polymer ?
#
loop_
_entity_poly.entity_id
_entity_poly.type
_entity_poly.pdbx_seq_one_letter_code
_entity_poly.pdbx_strand_id
1 'polypeptide(L)' 'MKRCAVVLLDEDIAVEAAKIHVEYKVKTPDFGLADAIILASARSRKIKVLTGDLHFKNFNDAIML' A
#
# COMPACT_ATOMS: atom_id res chain seq x y z
N MET A 1 11.89 17.70 -17.46
CA MET A 1 11.31 18.06 -16.14
C MET A 1 10.74 16.79 -15.49
N LYS A 2 11.19 16.41 -14.28
CA LYS A 2 10.59 15.27 -13.55
C LYS A 2 9.29 15.73 -12.90
N ARG A 3 8.18 15.08 -13.22
CA ARG A 3 6.82 15.42 -12.73
C ARG A 3 6.36 14.55 -11.56
N CYS A 4 7.06 13.46 -11.27
CA CYS A 4 6.77 12.56 -10.16
C CYS A 4 8.06 11.97 -9.60
N ALA A 5 8.00 11.54 -8.34
CA ALA A 5 8.95 10.62 -7.75
C ALA A 5 8.45 9.19 -7.96
N VAL A 6 9.36 8.27 -8.27
CA VAL A 6 9.06 6.84 -8.41
C VAL A 6 9.68 6.13 -7.21
N VAL A 7 8.86 5.40 -6.46
CA VAL A 7 9.34 4.49 -5.41
C VAL A 7 9.60 3.15 -6.08
N LEU A 8 10.85 2.68 -6.03
CA LEU A 8 11.21 1.36 -6.54
C LEU A 8 10.76 0.28 -5.56
N LEU A 9 10.32 -0.86 -6.09
CA LEU A 9 10.08 -2.06 -5.31
C LEU A 9 11.41 -2.75 -5.03
N ASP A 10 11.72 -2.95 -3.75
CA ASP A 10 12.85 -3.73 -3.27
C ASP A 10 12.37 -4.93 -2.42
N GLU A 11 13.31 -5.72 -1.92
CA GLU A 11 13.02 -6.91 -1.13
C GLU A 11 12.29 -6.57 0.17
N ASP A 12 12.67 -5.49 0.85
CA ASP A 12 12.03 -5.06 2.10
C ASP A 12 10.56 -4.69 1.89
N ILE A 13 10.27 -3.92 0.83
CA ILE A 13 8.90 -3.57 0.44
C ILE A 13 8.12 -4.83 0.04
N ALA A 14 8.74 -5.76 -0.69
CA ALA A 14 8.09 -7.00 -1.12
C ALA A 14 7.71 -7.91 0.07
N VAL A 15 8.62 -8.07 1.03
CA VAL A 15 8.39 -8.85 2.26
C VAL A 15 7.29 -8.19 3.10
N GLU A 16 7.31 -6.86 3.25
CA GLU A 16 6.29 -6.15 4.00
C GLU A 16 4.92 -6.21 3.32
N ALA A 17 4.87 -6.08 2.00
CA ALA A 17 3.64 -6.26 1.22
C ALA A 17 3.06 -7.67 1.40
N ALA A 18 3.90 -8.71 1.42
CA ALA A 18 3.43 -10.08 1.66
C ALA A 18 2.78 -10.24 3.04
N LYS A 19 3.38 -9.66 4.09
CA LYS A 19 2.80 -9.67 5.46
C LYS A 19 1.45 -8.96 5.49
N ILE A 20 1.37 -7.75 4.94
CA ILE A 20 0.12 -6.98 4.84
C ILE A 20 -0.93 -7.79 4.08
N HIS A 21 -0.57 -8.38 2.94
CA HIS A 21 -1.51 -9.16 2.14
C HIS A 21 -2.09 -10.34 2.92
N VAL A 22 -1.26 -11.13 3.58
CA VAL A 22 -1.71 -12.28 4.39
C VAL A 22 -2.62 -11.82 5.54
N GLU A 23 -2.25 -10.76 6.25
CA GLU A 23 -3.05 -10.24 7.37
C GLU A 23 -4.45 -9.78 6.93
N TYR A 24 -4.52 -9.02 5.83
CA TYR A 24 -5.77 -8.38 5.41
C TYR A 24 -6.65 -9.27 4.53
N LYS A 25 -6.09 -10.22 3.78
CA LYS A 25 -6.86 -11.14 2.94
C LYS A 25 -7.79 -12.04 3.74
N VAL A 26 -7.47 -12.32 5.01
CA VAL A 26 -8.35 -13.05 5.93
C VAL A 26 -9.62 -12.25 6.23
N LYS A 27 -9.53 -10.92 6.34
CA LYS A 27 -10.64 -10.02 6.70
C LYS A 27 -11.39 -9.50 5.46
N THR A 28 -10.67 -9.33 4.36
CA THR A 28 -11.14 -8.73 3.10
C THR A 28 -10.64 -9.61 1.95
N PRO A 29 -11.40 -10.65 1.54
CA PRO A 29 -10.94 -11.65 0.59
C PRO A 29 -10.52 -11.11 -0.79
N ASP A 30 -11.09 -9.97 -1.18
CA ASP A 30 -10.81 -9.25 -2.43
C ASP A 30 -9.61 -8.28 -2.32
N PHE A 31 -8.96 -8.17 -1.15
CA PHE A 31 -7.78 -7.33 -0.97
C PHE A 31 -6.60 -7.85 -1.80
N GLY A 32 -6.10 -7.02 -2.71
CA GLY A 32 -5.07 -7.39 -3.68
C GLY A 32 -3.65 -7.38 -3.11
N LEU A 33 -2.75 -8.11 -3.77
CA LEU A 33 -1.32 -7.99 -3.48
C LEU A 33 -0.77 -6.61 -3.92
N ALA A 34 -1.32 -6.04 -5.01
CA ALA A 34 -0.94 -4.72 -5.48
C ALA A 34 -1.24 -3.63 -4.44
N ASP A 35 -2.40 -3.70 -3.77
CA ASP A 35 -2.78 -2.76 -2.71
C ASP A 35 -1.82 -2.84 -1.52
N ALA A 36 -1.42 -4.06 -1.17
CA ALA A 36 -0.43 -4.30 -0.14
C ALA A 36 0.95 -3.71 -0.50
N ILE A 37 1.38 -3.81 -1.77
CA ILE A 37 2.62 -3.19 -2.27
C ILE A 37 2.55 -1.67 -2.17
N ILE A 38 1.39 -1.06 -2.51
CA ILE A 38 1.19 0.39 -2.41
C ILE A 38 1.32 0.84 -0.94
N LEU A 39 0.68 0.14 0.00
CA LEU A 39 0.80 0.43 1.43
C LEU A 39 2.22 0.26 1.96
N ALA A 40 2.89 -0.84 1.63
CA ALA A 40 4.28 -1.08 2.02
C ALA A 40 5.21 0.00 1.48
N SER A 41 5.02 0.43 0.23
CA SER A 41 5.79 1.50 -0.40
C SER A 41 5.55 2.86 0.28
N ALA A 42 4.32 3.15 0.69
CA ALA A 42 4.01 4.37 1.43
C ALA A 42 4.65 4.36 2.83
N ARG A 43 4.56 3.23 3.54
CA ARG A 43 5.16 3.04 4.88
C ARG A 43 6.68 3.15 4.86
N SER A 44 7.36 2.57 3.87
CA SER A 44 8.83 2.65 3.75
C SER A 44 9.33 4.09 3.58
N ARG A 45 8.49 4.97 3.03
CA ARG A 45 8.77 6.40 2.86
C ARG A 45 8.14 7.29 3.93
N LYS A 46 7.42 6.71 4.91
CA LYS A 46 6.67 7.43 5.95
C LYS A 46 5.68 8.45 5.38
N ILE A 47 5.02 8.10 4.27
CA ILE A 47 4.00 8.90 3.60
C ILE A 47 2.65 8.17 3.62
N LYS A 48 1.60 8.82 3.12
CA LYS A 48 0.26 8.27 3.01
C LYS A 48 -0.15 8.03 1.56
N VAL A 49 -1.01 7.04 1.33
CA VAL A 49 -1.67 6.78 0.05
C VAL A 49 -2.81 7.77 -0.13
N LEU A 50 -2.84 8.51 -1.25
CA LEU A 50 -4.00 9.33 -1.62
C LEU A 50 -4.79 8.58 -2.70
N THR A 51 -6.05 8.23 -2.43
CA THR A 51 -6.83 7.39 -3.36
C THR A 51 -8.34 7.57 -3.18
N GLY A 52 -9.11 7.26 -4.21
CA GLY A 52 -10.57 7.06 -4.12
C GLY A 52 -10.98 5.61 -3.89
N ASP A 53 -10.02 4.69 -3.79
CA ASP A 53 -10.27 3.26 -3.67
C ASP A 53 -10.66 2.86 -2.23
N LEU A 54 -11.87 2.31 -2.09
CA LEU A 54 -12.44 1.92 -0.81
C LEU A 54 -11.68 0.77 -0.10
N HIS A 55 -10.82 0.03 -0.79
CA HIS A 55 -9.94 -0.96 -0.15
C HIS A 55 -9.01 -0.32 0.89
N PHE A 56 -8.75 0.98 0.79
CA PHE A 56 -7.85 1.71 1.68
C PHE A 56 -8.56 2.43 2.84
N LYS A 57 -9.90 2.45 2.87
CA LYS A 57 -10.70 3.32 3.78
C LYS A 57 -10.42 3.11 5.28
N ASN A 58 -9.94 1.94 5.66
CA ASN A 58 -9.68 1.56 7.06
C ASN A 58 -8.18 1.61 7.43
N PHE A 59 -7.32 2.11 6.55
CA PHE A 59 -5.89 2.27 6.82
C PHE A 59 -5.60 3.69 7.29
N ASN A 60 -4.96 3.83 8.45
CA ASN A 60 -4.47 5.13 8.96
C ASN A 60 -3.46 5.80 8.01
N ASP A 61 -2.84 4.98 7.16
CA ASP A 61 -1.82 5.33 6.19
C ASP A 61 -2.43 5.75 4.83
N ALA A 62 -3.75 5.95 4.76
CA ALA A 62 -4.46 6.41 3.58
C ALA A 62 -5.24 7.71 3.86
N ILE A 63 -5.38 8.52 2.82
CA ILE A 63 -6.26 9.68 2.73
C ILE A 63 -7.22 9.39 1.58
N MET A 64 -8.52 9.42 1.87
CA MET A 64 -9.56 9.23 0.89
C MET A 64 -9.87 10.55 0.16
N LEU A 65 -10.06 10.48 -1.17
CA LEU A 65 -10.55 11.59 -1.99
C LEU A 65 -12.05 11.82 -1.83
#